data_AF-X1PMK8-F1
#
_entry.id   AF-X1PMK8-F1
#
_cell.length_a   1.000
_cell.length_b   1.000
_cell.length_c   1.000
_cell.angle_alpha   90.00
_cell.angle_beta   90.00
_cell.angle_gamma   90.00
#
_symmetry.space_group_name_H-M   'P 1'
#
loop_
_entity.id
_entity.type
_entity.pdbx_description
1 polymer ?
#
loop_
_entity_poly.entity_id
_entity_poly.type
_entity_poly.pdbx_seq_one_letter_code
_entity_poly.pdbx_strand_id
1 'polypeptide(L)'
;MTSFSKRYGYGANVVPAPISVREDAPRDFRGVLVDLANESLAKPSAVREIVCRVLRVRADSNNWSEFPNIDREVRELLDDAPWYKVYDAAEAIYSALVHKHRHDAAADFSRELNTYFVEHGIGWELHQGELQYRGPEGFEAAVKSAHAAVTQHNHRTAASELHEALNDLSRRPHPDRTGAVQHAMASLECVAR
;
A
#
# COMPACT_ATOMS: atom_id res chain seq x y z
N MET A 1 2.06 11.34 19.15
CA MET A 1 1.61 10.75 20.44
C MET A 1 1.47 9.26 20.26
N THR A 2 1.91 8.43 21.22
CA THR A 2 1.63 6.98 21.18
C THR A 2 0.14 6.75 21.49
N SER A 3 -0.57 5.98 20.65
CA SER A 3 -2.01 5.74 20.84
C SER A 3 -2.30 4.96 22.12
N PHE A 4 -3.52 5.08 22.66
CA PHE A 4 -3.94 4.29 23.83
C PHE A 4 -3.64 2.81 23.62
N SER A 5 -4.06 2.24 22.48
CA SER A 5 -3.86 0.83 22.17
C SER A 5 -2.38 0.44 22.17
N LYS A 6 -1.52 1.22 21.50
CA LYS A 6 -0.06 1.00 21.48
C LYS A 6 0.56 1.10 22.88
N ARG A 7 0.11 2.03 23.74
CA ARG A 7 0.61 2.20 25.12
C ARG A 7 0.27 1.01 26.02
N TYR A 8 -0.86 0.36 25.79
CA TYR A 8 -1.33 -0.76 26.61
C TYR A 8 -1.18 -2.14 25.93
N GLY A 9 -0.53 -2.19 24.77
CA GLY A 9 -0.32 -3.44 24.02
C GLY A 9 -1.57 -4.01 23.34
N TYR A 10 -2.69 -3.28 23.35
CA TYR A 10 -3.86 -3.65 22.53
C TYR A 10 -3.48 -3.42 21.05
N GLY A 11 -3.63 -4.44 20.22
CA GLY A 11 -3.18 -4.40 18.82
C GLY A 11 -1.95 -5.27 18.51
N ALA A 12 -1.10 -5.54 19.49
CA ALA A 12 0.18 -6.25 19.28
C ALA A 12 -0.01 -7.74 18.90
N ASN A 13 -1.16 -8.32 19.23
CA ASN A 13 -1.56 -9.68 18.88
C ASN A 13 -2.79 -9.71 17.96
N VAL A 14 -3.06 -8.62 17.22
CA VAL A 14 -4.14 -8.64 16.23
C VAL A 14 -3.73 -9.60 15.13
N VAL A 15 -4.42 -10.73 15.09
CA VAL A 15 -4.38 -11.63 13.94
C VAL A 15 -4.78 -10.78 12.73
N PRO A 16 -3.92 -10.68 11.69
CA PRO A 16 -4.25 -9.95 10.48
C PRO A 16 -5.64 -10.33 9.99
N ALA A 17 -6.48 -9.34 9.68
CA ALA A 17 -7.79 -9.65 9.14
C ALA A 17 -7.63 -10.44 7.84
N PRO A 18 -8.40 -11.52 7.63
CA PRO A 18 -8.38 -12.24 6.36
C PRO A 18 -8.57 -11.27 5.20
N ILE A 19 -7.77 -11.42 4.15
CA ILE A 19 -7.85 -10.51 3.02
C ILE A 19 -9.22 -10.67 2.35
N SER A 20 -9.99 -9.59 2.38
CA SER A 20 -11.34 -9.50 1.83
C SER A 20 -11.43 -8.46 0.70
N VAL A 21 -10.50 -7.50 0.67
CA VAL A 21 -10.47 -6.40 -0.31
C VAL A 21 -9.20 -6.50 -1.15
N ARG A 22 -9.35 -6.57 -2.47
CA ARG A 22 -8.23 -6.59 -3.43
C ARG A 22 -8.38 -5.55 -4.52
N GLU A 23 -9.51 -5.56 -5.21
CA GLU A 23 -9.80 -4.67 -6.35
C GLU A 23 -10.94 -3.71 -6.00
N ASP A 24 -10.85 -3.11 -4.82
CA ASP A 24 -11.79 -2.09 -4.36
C ASP A 24 -11.07 -1.17 -3.36
N ALA A 25 -11.61 0.04 -3.19
CA ALA A 25 -11.19 1.00 -2.18
C ALA A 25 -12.43 1.37 -1.38
N PRO A 26 -12.69 0.69 -0.24
CA PRO A 26 -13.85 0.96 0.59
C PRO A 26 -13.92 2.43 1.00
N ARG A 27 -15.13 2.95 1.18
CA ARG A 27 -15.34 4.36 1.57
C ARG A 27 -14.57 4.76 2.84
N ASP A 28 -14.51 3.85 3.81
CA ASP A 28 -13.76 4.08 5.04
C ASP A 28 -12.25 4.23 4.76
N PHE A 29 -11.70 3.43 3.83
CA PHE A 29 -10.31 3.58 3.41
C PHE A 29 -10.08 4.95 2.77
N ARG A 30 -10.98 5.39 1.88
CA ARG A 30 -10.88 6.72 1.23
C ARG A 30 -10.86 7.84 2.26
N GLY A 31 -11.70 7.76 3.29
CA GLY A 31 -11.72 8.71 4.40
C GLY A 31 -10.40 8.70 5.20
N VAL A 32 -9.94 7.52 5.61
CA VAL A 32 -8.69 7.36 6.36
C VAL A 32 -7.47 7.85 5.58
N LEU A 33 -7.44 7.63 4.27
CA LEU A 33 -6.36 8.15 3.42
C LEU A 33 -6.26 9.68 3.49
N VAL A 34 -7.41 10.38 3.45
CA VAL A 34 -7.45 11.84 3.59
C VAL A 34 -6.98 12.29 4.97
N ASP A 35 -7.40 11.58 6.03
CA ASP A 35 -6.99 11.90 7.40
C ASP A 35 -5.47 11.76 7.57
N LEU A 36 -4.90 10.63 7.15
CA LEU A 36 -3.45 10.39 7.17
C LEU A 36 -2.69 11.42 6.31
N ALA A 37 -3.25 11.79 5.15
CA ALA A 37 -2.65 12.79 4.27
C ALA A 37 -2.64 14.18 4.92
N ASN A 38 -3.73 14.58 5.58
CA ASN A 38 -3.83 15.87 6.26
C ASN A 38 -2.86 15.96 7.45
N GLU A 39 -2.77 14.91 8.25
CA GLU A 39 -1.80 14.80 9.35
C GLU A 39 -0.35 14.89 8.84
N SER A 40 -0.09 14.28 7.68
CA SER A 40 1.25 14.22 7.10
C SER A 40 1.64 15.47 6.31
N LEU A 41 0.74 16.09 5.54
CA LEU A 41 1.01 17.21 4.62
C LEU A 41 0.66 18.59 5.19
N ALA A 42 0.18 18.63 6.44
CA ALA A 42 -0.15 19.82 7.24
C ALA A 42 -1.36 20.65 6.79
N LYS A 43 -1.80 20.59 5.53
CA LYS A 43 -2.96 21.35 5.03
C LYS A 43 -3.75 20.61 3.93
N PRO A 44 -5.09 20.63 3.95
CA PRO A 44 -5.96 20.10 2.89
C PRO A 44 -5.61 20.59 1.48
N SER A 45 -5.19 21.84 1.31
CA SER A 45 -4.79 22.39 0.02
C SER A 45 -3.63 21.64 -0.63
N ALA A 46 -2.68 21.13 0.16
CA ALA A 46 -1.59 20.31 -0.34
C ALA A 46 -2.08 18.92 -0.76
N VAL A 47 -3.05 18.34 -0.04
CA VAL A 47 -3.68 17.07 -0.41
C VAL A 47 -4.48 17.23 -1.71
N ARG A 48 -5.24 18.32 -1.85
CA ARG A 48 -5.99 18.64 -3.06
C ARG A 48 -5.11 18.72 -4.29
N GLU A 49 -3.96 19.39 -4.20
CA GLU A 49 -3.03 19.48 -5.34
C GLU A 49 -2.60 18.09 -5.84
N ILE A 50 -2.29 17.17 -4.91
CA ILE A 50 -1.89 15.80 -5.23
C ILE A 50 -3.07 15.03 -5.84
N VAL A 51 -4.23 15.06 -5.18
CA VAL A 51 -5.43 14.32 -5.63
C VAL A 51 -5.89 14.82 -7.01
N CYS A 52 -5.99 16.13 -7.21
CA CYS A 52 -6.35 16.70 -8.52
C CYS A 52 -5.35 16.28 -9.62
N ARG A 53 -4.05 16.21 -9.31
CA ARG A 53 -3.02 15.76 -10.25
C ARG A 53 -3.18 14.28 -10.61
N VAL A 54 -3.39 13.42 -9.62
CA VAL A 54 -3.60 11.97 -9.81
C VAL A 54 -4.85 11.68 -10.62
N LEU A 55 -5.95 12.37 -10.29
CA LEU A 55 -7.26 12.23 -10.94
C LEU A 55 -7.36 13.00 -12.27
N ARG A 56 -6.40 13.89 -12.55
CA ARG A 56 -6.39 14.78 -13.73
C ARG A 56 -7.65 15.66 -13.82
N VAL A 57 -8.07 16.19 -12.69
CA VAL A 57 -9.20 17.12 -12.57
C VAL A 57 -8.73 18.49 -12.09
N ARG A 58 -9.59 19.50 -12.26
CA ARG A 58 -9.34 20.84 -11.76
C ARG A 58 -9.96 21.01 -10.38
N ALA A 59 -9.25 21.68 -9.48
CA ALA A 59 -9.80 22.12 -8.21
C ALA A 59 -10.92 23.15 -8.40
N ASP A 60 -11.94 23.10 -7.55
CA ASP A 60 -12.98 24.13 -7.49
C ASP A 60 -12.40 25.42 -6.88
N SER A 61 -12.33 26.47 -7.71
CA SER A 61 -11.84 27.79 -7.30
C SER A 61 -12.73 28.47 -6.25
N ASN A 62 -13.97 28.03 -6.08
CA ASN A 62 -14.86 28.55 -5.05
C ASN A 62 -14.59 27.94 -3.67
N ASN A 63 -13.83 26.84 -3.59
CA ASN A 63 -13.42 26.21 -2.34
C ASN A 63 -12.04 26.74 -1.92
N TRP A 64 -12.04 27.79 -1.09
CA TRP A 64 -10.83 28.50 -0.68
C TRP A 64 -10.43 28.28 0.79
N SER A 65 -11.34 27.81 1.65
CA SER A 65 -11.02 27.53 3.06
C SER A 65 -10.51 26.09 3.23
N GLU A 66 -9.38 25.93 3.93
CA GLU A 66 -8.77 24.62 4.21
C GLU A 66 -9.80 23.64 4.77
N PHE A 67 -10.48 24.05 5.83
CA PHE A 67 -11.63 23.36 6.40
C PHE A 67 -12.88 24.26 6.36
N PRO A 68 -14.08 23.69 6.19
CA PRO A 68 -14.33 22.33 5.72
C PRO A 68 -14.26 22.20 4.19
N ASN A 69 -14.14 23.30 3.44
CA ASN A 69 -14.44 23.31 2.01
C ASN A 69 -13.44 22.52 1.15
N ILE A 70 -12.14 22.80 1.28
CA ILE A 70 -11.10 22.08 0.53
C ILE A 70 -11.02 20.62 0.98
N ASP A 71 -11.06 20.35 2.28
CA ASP A 71 -11.08 18.98 2.81
C ASP A 71 -12.25 18.16 2.26
N ARG A 72 -13.46 18.74 2.26
CA ARG A 72 -14.65 18.10 1.68
C ARG A 72 -14.50 17.84 0.18
N GLU A 73 -13.97 18.80 -0.58
CA GLU A 73 -13.69 18.63 -2.00
C GLU A 73 -12.76 17.44 -2.25
N VAL A 74 -11.68 17.31 -1.46
CA VAL A 74 -10.75 16.18 -1.55
C VAL A 74 -11.46 14.84 -1.28
N ARG A 75 -12.31 14.79 -0.24
CA ARG A 75 -13.08 13.59 0.09
C ARG A 75 -14.05 13.20 -1.01
N GLU A 76 -14.79 14.17 -1.56
CA GLU A 76 -15.72 13.95 -2.68
C GLU A 76 -14.98 13.44 -3.93
N LEU A 77 -13.85 14.08 -4.27
CA LEU A 77 -13.01 13.65 -5.38
C LEU A 77 -12.49 12.21 -5.21
N LEU A 78 -12.07 11.85 -4.01
CA LEU A 78 -11.66 10.48 -3.73
C LEU A 78 -12.83 9.52 -3.67
N ASP A 79 -14.00 9.88 -3.14
CA ASP A 79 -15.20 9.04 -3.11
C ASP A 79 -15.67 8.67 -4.53
N ASP A 80 -15.60 9.61 -5.48
CA ASP A 80 -15.99 9.41 -6.88
C ASP A 80 -14.92 8.72 -7.75
N ALA A 81 -13.69 8.58 -7.24
CA ALA A 81 -12.59 8.01 -8.00
C ALA A 81 -12.74 6.49 -8.24
N PRO A 82 -12.25 5.94 -9.37
CA PRO A 82 -12.03 4.51 -9.49
C PRO A 82 -11.11 4.01 -8.38
N TRP A 83 -11.33 2.79 -7.87
CA TRP A 83 -10.58 2.28 -6.71
C TRP A 83 -9.05 2.36 -6.88
N TYR A 84 -8.53 2.01 -8.05
CA TYR A 84 -7.09 2.03 -8.33
C TYR A 84 -6.50 3.45 -8.25
N LYS A 85 -7.30 4.49 -8.51
CA LYS A 85 -6.85 5.89 -8.37
C LYS A 85 -6.70 6.33 -6.91
N VAL A 86 -7.42 5.69 -5.98
CA VAL A 86 -7.23 5.92 -4.54
C VAL A 86 -5.87 5.40 -4.09
N TYR A 87 -5.46 4.25 -4.63
CA TYR A 87 -4.13 3.67 -4.41
C TYR A 87 -3.02 4.51 -5.06
N ASP A 88 -3.21 4.98 -6.31
CA ASP A 88 -2.31 5.96 -6.94
C ASP A 88 -2.13 7.22 -6.07
N ALA A 89 -3.21 7.69 -5.43
CA ALA A 89 -3.16 8.84 -4.54
C ALA A 89 -2.32 8.56 -3.28
N ALA A 90 -2.42 7.35 -2.70
CA ALA A 90 -1.61 6.96 -1.55
C ALA A 90 -0.11 6.95 -1.87
N GLU A 91 0.29 6.38 -3.01
CA GLU A 91 1.69 6.42 -3.47
C GLU A 91 2.16 7.85 -3.74
N ALA A 92 1.32 8.67 -4.39
CA ALA A 92 1.64 10.06 -4.68
C ALA A 92 1.80 10.92 -3.40
N ILE A 93 1.01 10.65 -2.36
CA ILE A 93 1.15 11.29 -1.04
C ILE A 93 2.50 10.92 -0.41
N TYR A 94 2.84 9.62 -0.39
CA TYR A 94 4.13 9.17 0.13
C TYR A 94 5.30 9.79 -0.64
N SER A 95 5.24 9.77 -1.97
CA SER A 95 6.24 10.40 -2.84
C SER A 95 6.39 11.89 -2.55
N ALA A 96 5.29 12.62 -2.36
CA ALA A 96 5.33 14.04 -2.01
C ALA A 96 6.00 14.31 -0.65
N LEU A 97 5.81 13.43 0.35
CA LEU A 97 6.50 13.55 1.65
C LEU A 97 8.01 13.34 1.51
N VAL A 98 8.42 12.33 0.75
CA VAL A 98 9.84 12.05 0.45
C VAL A 98 10.47 13.22 -0.31
N HIS A 99 9.81 13.73 -1.35
CA HIS A 99 10.30 14.87 -2.14
C HIS A 99 10.43 16.16 -1.31
N LYS A 100 9.61 16.34 -0.27
CA LYS A 100 9.71 17.45 0.68
C LYS A 100 10.71 17.21 1.81
N HIS A 101 11.54 16.16 1.72
CA HIS A 101 12.50 15.74 2.75
C HIS A 101 11.86 15.45 4.12
N ARG A 102 10.58 15.04 4.14
CA ARG A 102 9.85 14.69 5.36
C ARG A 102 9.86 13.18 5.58
N HIS A 103 11.06 12.61 5.68
CA HIS A 103 11.26 11.15 5.76
C HIS A 103 10.55 10.52 6.97
N ASP A 104 10.58 11.17 8.13
CA ASP A 104 9.88 10.67 9.32
C ASP A 104 8.35 10.63 9.11
N ALA A 105 7.79 11.67 8.49
CA ALA A 105 6.36 11.71 8.16
C ALA A 105 5.99 10.68 7.08
N ALA A 106 6.87 10.44 6.11
CA ALA A 106 6.67 9.39 5.10
C ALA A 106 6.68 7.99 5.73
N ALA A 107 7.61 7.74 6.66
CA ALA A 107 7.68 6.48 7.41
C ALA A 107 6.45 6.29 8.30
N ASP A 108 6.00 7.34 8.99
CA ASP A 108 4.77 7.31 9.78
C ASP A 108 3.53 7.07 8.92
N PHE A 109 3.40 7.76 7.79
CA PHE A 109 2.32 7.57 6.83
C PHE A 109 2.25 6.11 6.34
N SER A 110 3.37 5.56 5.88
CA SER A 110 3.44 4.16 5.41
C SER A 110 3.08 3.18 6.52
N ARG A 111 3.59 3.40 7.74
CA ARG A 111 3.29 2.55 8.90
C ARG A 111 1.82 2.55 9.28
N GLU A 112 1.19 3.72 9.41
CA GLU A 112 -0.23 3.79 9.80
C GLU A 112 -1.14 3.31 8.66
N LEU A 113 -0.81 3.58 7.39
CA LEU A 113 -1.54 3.05 6.23
C LEU A 113 -1.50 1.51 6.19
N ASN A 114 -0.31 0.91 6.37
CA ASN A 114 -0.16 -0.53 6.38
C ASN A 114 -0.87 -1.17 7.59
N THR A 115 -0.86 -0.49 8.74
CA THR A 115 -1.63 -0.93 9.92
C THR A 115 -3.11 -0.99 9.58
N TYR A 116 -3.65 0.07 8.97
CA TYR A 116 -5.05 0.11 8.53
C TYR A 116 -5.38 -1.02 7.54
N PHE A 117 -4.50 -1.26 6.55
CA PHE A 117 -4.69 -2.36 5.60
C PHE A 117 -4.72 -3.73 6.26
N VAL A 118 -3.90 -3.96 7.30
CA VAL A 118 -3.86 -5.22 8.04
C VAL A 118 -5.14 -5.42 8.83
N GLU A 119 -5.58 -4.38 9.54
CA GLU A 119 -6.79 -4.42 10.37
C GLU A 119 -8.08 -4.60 9.55
N HIS A 120 -8.11 -4.10 8.31
CA HIS A 120 -9.32 -4.10 7.46
C HIS A 120 -9.28 -5.14 6.33
N GLY A 121 -8.27 -6.01 6.30
CA GLY A 121 -8.20 -7.09 5.31
C GLY A 121 -7.97 -6.59 3.87
N ILE A 122 -7.31 -5.43 3.71
CA ILE A 122 -6.92 -4.89 2.40
C ILE A 122 -5.62 -5.56 1.96
N GLY A 123 -5.64 -6.25 0.82
CA GLY A 123 -4.54 -7.08 0.32
C GLY A 123 -3.36 -6.33 -0.30
N TRP A 124 -3.05 -5.13 0.19
CA TRP A 124 -1.98 -4.27 -0.28
C TRP A 124 -1.07 -3.87 0.89
N GLU A 125 0.18 -3.54 0.56
CA GLU A 125 1.17 -3.00 1.49
C GLU A 125 1.99 -1.93 0.78
N LEU A 126 2.14 -0.75 1.38
CA LEU A 126 3.02 0.30 0.87
C LEU A 126 4.44 0.04 1.35
N HIS A 127 5.33 -0.36 0.43
CA HIS A 127 6.74 -0.62 0.69
C HIS A 127 7.62 0.28 -0.17
N GLN A 128 8.47 1.10 0.46
CA GLN A 128 9.39 2.02 -0.23
C GLN A 128 8.73 2.97 -1.26
N GLY A 129 7.44 3.25 -1.10
CA GLY A 129 6.68 4.14 -1.98
C GLY A 129 5.88 3.46 -3.08
N GLU A 130 5.91 2.13 -3.13
CA GLU A 130 5.13 1.32 -4.07
C GLU A 130 4.18 0.41 -3.31
N LEU A 131 2.94 0.30 -3.79
CA LEU A 131 1.94 -0.63 -3.28
C LEU A 131 2.18 -2.01 -3.86
N GLN A 132 2.57 -2.92 -2.99
CA GLN A 132 2.84 -4.30 -3.31
C GLN A 132 1.71 -5.18 -2.81
N TYR A 133 1.59 -6.35 -3.44
CA TYR A 133 0.61 -7.34 -3.05
C TYR A 133 0.93 -7.88 -1.65
N ARG A 134 -0.07 -7.86 -0.76
CA ARG A 134 -0.01 -8.60 0.50
C ARG A 134 -0.71 -9.94 0.33
N GLY A 135 0.02 -11.02 0.51
CA GLY A 135 -0.53 -12.37 0.59
C GLY A 135 -1.14 -12.69 1.96
N PRO A 136 -1.91 -13.78 2.06
CA PRO A 136 -2.28 -14.35 3.36
C PRO A 136 -1.04 -14.60 4.21
N GLU A 137 -1.14 -14.49 5.54
CA GLU A 137 -0.01 -14.69 6.45
C GLU A 137 0.74 -16.02 6.22
N GLY A 138 0.00 -17.11 5.98
CA GLY A 138 0.61 -18.40 5.64
C GLY A 138 1.35 -18.42 4.29
N PHE A 139 0.88 -17.64 3.30
CA PHE A 139 1.58 -17.48 2.03
C PHE A 139 2.85 -16.65 2.21
N GLU A 140 2.78 -15.52 2.91
CA GLU A 140 3.94 -14.66 3.18
C GLU A 140 5.01 -15.38 4.01
N ALA A 141 4.59 -16.13 5.04
CA ALA A 141 5.50 -16.95 5.84
C ALA A 141 6.19 -18.02 4.99
N ALA A 142 5.44 -18.69 4.10
CA ALA A 142 5.99 -19.69 3.19
C ALA A 142 6.97 -19.08 2.18
N VAL A 143 6.63 -17.94 1.56
CA VAL A 143 7.50 -17.23 0.62
C VAL A 143 8.78 -16.74 1.30
N LYS A 144 8.66 -16.13 2.48
CA LYS A 144 9.82 -15.66 3.25
C LYS A 144 10.72 -16.82 3.67
N SER A 145 10.14 -17.94 4.11
CA SER A 145 10.88 -19.14 4.46
C SER A 145 11.59 -19.73 3.24
N ALA A 146 10.91 -19.81 2.09
CA ALA A 146 11.48 -20.30 0.84
C ALA A 146 12.65 -19.41 0.39
N HIS A 147 12.46 -18.08 0.37
CA HIS A 147 13.51 -17.13 0.00
C HIS A 147 14.72 -17.24 0.94
N ALA A 148 14.49 -17.35 2.26
CA ALA A 148 15.56 -17.53 3.23
C ALA A 148 16.34 -18.84 3.01
N ALA A 149 15.63 -19.95 2.75
CA ALA A 149 16.24 -21.25 2.49
C ALA A 149 17.11 -21.25 1.23
N VAL A 150 16.58 -20.77 0.09
CA VAL A 150 17.36 -20.73 -1.17
C VAL A 150 18.56 -19.79 -1.06
N THR A 151 18.45 -18.69 -0.31
CA THR A 151 19.55 -17.77 -0.06
C THR A 151 20.63 -18.41 0.83
N GLN A 152 20.22 -19.07 1.92
CA GLN A 152 21.14 -19.73 2.85
C GLN A 152 21.94 -20.85 2.19
N HIS A 153 21.32 -21.58 1.27
CA HIS A 153 21.96 -22.63 0.48
C HIS A 153 22.65 -22.13 -0.80
N ASN A 154 22.72 -20.81 -0.98
CA ASN A 154 23.42 -20.15 -2.10
C ASN A 154 22.85 -20.52 -3.50
N HIS A 155 21.56 -20.91 -3.56
CA HIS A 155 20.83 -21.16 -4.81
C HIS A 155 20.36 -19.84 -5.44
N ARG A 156 21.31 -19.06 -5.95
CA ARG A 156 21.04 -17.71 -6.50
C ARG A 156 19.99 -17.70 -7.62
N THR A 157 20.01 -18.71 -8.50
CA THR A 157 19.02 -18.83 -9.57
C THR A 157 17.64 -19.10 -9.02
N ALA A 158 17.50 -20.03 -8.06
CA ALA A 158 16.21 -20.31 -7.44
C ALA A 158 15.63 -19.07 -6.74
N ALA A 159 16.47 -18.28 -6.07
CA ALA A 159 16.06 -17.02 -5.46
C ALA A 159 15.56 -16.00 -6.50
N SER A 160 16.27 -15.88 -7.62
CA SER A 160 15.87 -14.99 -8.72
C SER A 160 14.53 -15.40 -9.33
N GLU A 161 14.35 -16.69 -9.63
CA GLU A 161 13.10 -17.22 -10.19
C GLU A 161 11.93 -17.06 -9.21
N LEU A 162 12.17 -17.25 -7.90
CA LEU A 162 11.14 -17.00 -6.88
C LEU A 162 10.74 -15.52 -6.85
N HIS A 163 11.69 -14.61 -7.05
CA HIS A 163 11.43 -13.18 -7.12
C HIS A 163 10.61 -12.81 -8.38
N GLU A 164 10.95 -13.34 -9.55
CA GLU A 164 10.18 -13.12 -10.78
C GLU A 164 8.75 -13.67 -10.67
N ALA A 165 8.56 -14.82 -10.02
CA ALA A 165 7.22 -15.36 -9.79
C ALA A 165 6.33 -14.41 -8.97
N LEU A 166 6.90 -13.73 -7.97
CA LEU A 166 6.20 -12.72 -7.17
C LEU A 166 5.93 -11.45 -7.98
N ASN A 167 6.87 -11.03 -8.82
CA ASN A 167 6.69 -9.89 -9.73
C ASN A 167 5.53 -10.14 -10.70
N ASP A 168 5.45 -11.35 -11.26
CA ASP A 168 4.38 -11.75 -12.17
C ASP A 168 2.99 -11.78 -11.50
N LEU A 169 2.92 -12.27 -10.26
CA LEU A 169 1.70 -12.15 -9.43
C LEU A 169 1.35 -10.70 -9.09
N SER A 170 2.35 -9.82 -9.08
CA SER A 170 2.19 -8.40 -8.76
C SER A 170 1.88 -7.53 -9.98
N ARG A 171 2.00 -8.06 -11.21
CA ARG A 171 1.64 -7.32 -12.44
C ARG A 171 0.18 -6.86 -12.44
N ARG A 172 -0.04 -5.67 -12.99
CA ARG A 172 -1.35 -5.01 -13.07
C ARG A 172 -1.61 -4.49 -14.50
N PRO A 173 -2.87 -4.42 -14.95
CA PRO A 173 -4.10 -4.67 -14.20
C PRO A 173 -4.40 -6.16 -13.99
N HIS A 174 -3.73 -7.05 -14.73
CA HIS A 174 -3.96 -8.49 -14.65
C HIS A 174 -2.64 -9.18 -14.31
N PRO A 175 -2.60 -9.96 -13.22
CA PRO A 175 -1.39 -10.70 -12.87
C PRO A 175 -1.08 -11.76 -13.92
N ASP A 176 0.20 -11.94 -14.21
CA ASP A 176 0.68 -12.99 -15.11
C ASP A 176 0.74 -14.32 -14.36
N ARG A 177 -0.43 -14.95 -14.19
CA ARG A 177 -0.55 -16.21 -13.43
C ARG A 177 0.25 -17.34 -14.06
N THR A 178 0.38 -17.33 -15.39
CA THR A 178 1.13 -18.34 -16.12
C THR A 178 2.63 -18.16 -15.90
N GLY A 179 3.14 -16.95 -16.08
CA GLY A 179 4.54 -16.61 -15.79
C GLY A 179 4.88 -16.87 -14.32
N ALA A 180 4.01 -16.49 -13.39
CA ALA A 180 4.18 -16.79 -11.97
C ALA A 180 4.36 -18.29 -11.67
N VAL A 181 3.51 -19.14 -12.26
CA VAL A 181 3.63 -20.60 -12.09
C VAL A 181 4.89 -21.13 -12.76
N GLN A 182 5.27 -20.60 -13.93
CA GLN A 182 6.49 -21.00 -14.64
C GLN A 182 7.74 -20.67 -13.83
N HIS A 183 7.89 -19.45 -13.35
CA HIS A 183 9.01 -19.01 -12.52
C HIS A 183 9.04 -19.74 -11.17
N ALA A 184 7.88 -20.00 -10.54
CA ALA A 184 7.82 -20.80 -9.32
C ALA A 184 8.31 -22.25 -9.54
N MET A 185 7.90 -22.88 -10.66
CA MET A 185 8.38 -24.21 -11.02
C MET A 185 9.86 -24.23 -11.37
N ALA A 186 10.37 -23.22 -12.08
CA ALA A 186 11.78 -23.07 -12.38
C ALA A 186 12.63 -22.90 -11.11
N SER A 187 12.14 -22.13 -10.14
CA SER A 187 12.76 -21.99 -8.83
C SER A 187 12.88 -23.34 -8.12
N LEU A 188 11.78 -24.11 -8.09
CA LEU A 188 11.76 -25.46 -7.50
C LEU A 188 12.73 -26.42 -8.21
N GLU A 189 12.76 -26.39 -9.53
CA GLU A 189 13.67 -27.21 -10.33
C GLU A 189 15.14 -26.87 -10.06
N CYS A 190 15.47 -25.59 -9.88
CA CYS A 190 16.83 -25.15 -9.55
C CYS A 190 17.31 -25.65 -8.18
N VAL A 191 16.41 -25.91 -7.23
CA VAL A 191 16.74 -26.48 -5.92
C VAL A 191 16.84 -28.01 -5.98
N ALA A 192 16.08 -28.64 -6.87
CA ALA A 192 16.05 -30.11 -7.01
C ALA A 192 17.23 -30.68 -7.82
N ARG A 193 17.98 -29.83 -8.54
CA ARG A 193 19.17 -30.19 -9.32
C ARG A 193 20.44 -30.17 -8.47
#